data_AF-A0A840V4F0-F1
#
_entry.id   AF-A0A840V4F0-F1
#
_cell.length_a   1.000
_cell.length_b   1.000
_cell.length_c   1.000
_cell.angle_alpha   90.00
_cell.angle_beta   90.00
_cell.angle_gamma   90.00
#
_symmetry.space_group_name_H-M   'P 1'
#
loop_
_entity.id
_entity.type
_entity.pdbx_description
1 polymer ?
#
loop_
_entity_poly.entity_id
_entity_poly.type
_entity_poly.pdbx_seq_one_letter_code
_entity_poly.pdbx_strand_id
1 'polypeptide(L)'
;MNRFLTAISALAIAAPPASAREPEEWWARQRGITQGVLIEGSTSPDAEHALFEFNHWDGDTPDSATTATGIGLAPADRTTLLFIINSRTKWMTDKEVTSFLSIEWNDISTLLATHDSGARHSKLNIYRISKAGTAASLEIPDLLEIAAKKLGVAKESVSSSGQVPLRWLSSDTVEVSVRLATPKRKMTTTIPLYIDDEGQVTTP
;
A
#
# COMPACT_ATOMS: atom_id res chain seq x y z
N MET A 1 -29.90 28.16 -47.22
CA MET A 1 -29.17 29.24 -46.51
C MET A 1 -28.50 28.63 -45.29
N ASN A 2 -27.24 28.98 -45.09
CA ASN A 2 -26.22 28.28 -44.30
C ASN A 2 -26.15 28.80 -42.85
N ARG A 3 -25.86 27.87 -41.91
CA ARG A 3 -25.04 28.01 -40.67
C ARG A 3 -25.66 28.87 -39.54
N PHE A 4 -25.61 28.50 -38.26
CA PHE A 4 -24.50 27.94 -37.50
C PHE A 4 -25.01 27.02 -36.36
N LEU A 5 -24.54 25.77 -36.35
CA LEU A 5 -24.48 24.94 -35.15
C LEU A 5 -23.13 25.20 -34.49
N THR A 6 -23.14 25.80 -33.31
CA THR A 6 -21.94 25.97 -32.49
C THR A 6 -21.65 24.64 -31.81
N ALA A 7 -20.78 23.82 -32.43
CA ALA A 7 -20.20 22.68 -31.76
C ALA A 7 -19.21 23.19 -30.71
N ILE A 8 -19.59 23.08 -29.42
CA ILE A 8 -18.65 23.23 -28.31
C ILE A 8 -17.80 21.96 -28.31
N SER A 9 -16.67 22.00 -29.01
CA SER A 9 -15.63 21.00 -28.85
C SER A 9 -15.06 21.13 -27.44
N ALA A 10 -15.49 20.27 -26.53
CA ALA A 10 -14.74 20.01 -25.32
C ALA A 10 -13.42 19.37 -25.75
N LEU A 11 -12.37 20.20 -25.84
CA LEU A 11 -11.00 19.68 -25.85
C LEU A 11 -10.81 19.04 -24.47
N ALA A 12 -11.01 17.74 -24.38
CA ALA A 12 -10.38 16.97 -23.32
C ALA A 12 -8.88 17.15 -23.52
N ILE A 13 -8.29 18.09 -22.80
CA ILE A 13 -6.85 18.10 -22.58
C ILE A 13 -6.61 16.82 -21.78
N ALA A 14 -6.28 15.74 -22.50
CA ALA A 14 -5.59 14.63 -21.89
C ALA A 14 -4.28 15.24 -21.39
N ALA A 15 -4.27 15.64 -20.10
CA ALA A 15 -3.03 15.87 -19.42
C ALA A 15 -2.21 14.59 -19.66
N PRO A 16 -0.98 14.70 -20.18
CA PRO A 16 -0.14 13.51 -20.26
C PRO A 16 -0.13 12.89 -18.85
N PRO A 17 -0.25 11.55 -18.71
CA PRO A 17 -0.08 10.92 -17.41
C PRO A 17 1.22 11.48 -16.85
N ALA A 18 1.17 12.03 -15.64
CA ALA A 18 2.30 12.71 -15.02
C ALA A 18 3.54 11.85 -15.28
N SER A 19 4.39 12.29 -16.22
CA SER A 19 5.53 11.50 -16.62
C SER A 19 6.39 11.43 -15.37
N ALA A 20 6.50 10.25 -14.78
CA ALA A 20 7.30 10.04 -13.58
C ALA A 20 8.69 10.61 -13.86
N ARG A 21 8.98 11.82 -13.35
CA ARG A 21 10.32 12.40 -13.41
C ARG A 21 11.25 11.53 -12.58
N GLU A 22 12.55 11.55 -12.82
CA GLU A 22 13.49 10.99 -11.84
C GLU A 22 13.45 11.85 -10.56
N PRO A 23 13.58 11.28 -9.35
CA PRO A 23 13.54 12.06 -8.11
C PRO A 23 14.66 13.09 -8.10
N GLU A 24 14.38 14.33 -7.66
CA GLU A 24 15.41 15.34 -7.48
C GLU A 24 16.35 14.96 -6.32
N GLU A 25 17.64 15.32 -6.42
CA GLU A 25 18.71 14.90 -5.48
C GLU A 25 18.45 15.24 -4.00
N TRP A 26 17.61 16.23 -3.72
CA TRP A 26 17.30 16.66 -2.35
C TRP A 26 16.30 15.72 -1.66
N TRP A 27 15.54 14.92 -2.41
CA TRP A 27 14.59 13.93 -1.88
C TRP A 27 15.27 12.90 -0.97
N ALA A 28 16.46 12.44 -1.38
CA ALA A 28 17.31 11.53 -0.63
C ALA A 28 17.80 12.12 0.73
N ARG A 29 17.76 13.44 0.91
CA ARG A 29 18.32 14.06 2.11
C ARG A 29 17.35 14.10 3.29
N GLN A 30 16.08 13.76 3.09
CA GLN A 30 15.11 13.65 4.17
C GLN A 30 15.23 12.26 4.82
N ARG A 31 15.78 12.19 6.04
CA ARG A 31 15.81 10.99 6.93
C ARG A 31 16.70 9.81 6.55
N GLY A 32 17.80 10.05 5.86
CA GLY A 32 18.73 8.93 5.67
C GLY A 32 18.31 8.01 4.51
N ILE A 33 17.81 8.57 3.40
CA ILE A 33 17.24 7.80 2.27
C ILE A 33 18.11 7.99 1.02
N THR A 34 18.58 6.97 0.31
CA THR A 34 19.53 7.22 -0.81
C THR A 34 18.88 7.32 -2.19
N GLN A 35 17.65 6.84 -2.38
CA GLN A 35 16.93 6.86 -3.66
C GLN A 35 15.43 6.64 -3.44
N GLY A 36 14.56 7.18 -4.30
CA GLY A 36 13.11 6.91 -4.31
C GLY A 36 12.61 6.38 -5.64
N VAL A 37 12.56 5.07 -5.84
CA VAL A 37 12.10 4.46 -7.09
C VAL A 37 10.59 4.27 -7.06
N LEU A 38 9.87 4.77 -8.06
CA LEU A 38 8.42 4.55 -8.17
C LEU A 38 8.13 3.05 -8.23
N ILE A 39 7.22 2.56 -7.38
CA ILE A 39 6.72 1.20 -7.47
C ILE A 39 5.68 1.15 -8.58
N GLU A 40 5.91 0.32 -9.59
CA GLU A 40 5.01 0.18 -10.73
C GLU A 40 3.59 -0.19 -10.27
N GLY A 41 2.57 0.47 -10.84
CA GLY A 41 1.17 0.23 -10.51
C GLY A 41 0.73 0.75 -9.13
N SER A 42 1.59 1.45 -8.39
CA SER A 42 1.27 1.96 -7.06
C SER A 42 0.62 3.35 -7.03
N THR A 43 0.49 4.00 -8.18
CA THR A 43 -0.11 5.32 -8.32
C THR A 43 -1.60 5.28 -7.94
N SER A 44 -2.04 6.26 -7.16
CA SER A 44 -3.44 6.44 -6.79
C SER A 44 -4.32 6.74 -8.03
N PRO A 45 -5.63 6.43 -8.01
CA PRO A 45 -6.53 6.68 -9.14
C PRO A 45 -6.56 8.15 -9.64
N ASP A 46 -6.43 9.11 -8.73
CA ASP A 46 -6.32 10.55 -9.03
C ASP A 46 -4.91 10.99 -9.47
N ALA A 47 -3.94 10.08 -9.48
CA ALA A 47 -2.53 10.32 -9.79
C ALA A 47 -1.81 11.34 -8.89
N GLU A 48 -2.39 11.69 -7.74
CA GLU A 48 -1.81 12.63 -6.79
C GLU A 48 -0.77 11.99 -5.87
N HIS A 49 -0.83 10.67 -5.66
CA HIS A 49 0.03 9.93 -4.76
C HIS A 49 0.58 8.64 -5.39
N ALA A 50 1.74 8.18 -4.91
CA ALA A 50 2.27 6.88 -5.28
C ALA A 50 3.18 6.31 -4.19
N LEU A 51 3.42 5.00 -4.23
CA LEU A 51 4.42 4.36 -3.39
C LEU A 51 5.78 4.34 -4.09
N PHE A 52 6.80 4.45 -3.27
CA PHE A 52 8.18 4.50 -3.71
C PHE A 52 9.01 3.57 -2.84
N GLU A 53 9.92 2.84 -3.47
CA GLU A 53 10.95 2.03 -2.81
C GLU A 53 12.14 2.93 -2.48
N PHE A 54 12.61 2.86 -1.23
CA PHE A 54 13.69 3.68 -0.71
C PHE A 54 14.77 2.82 -0.06
N ASN A 55 16.03 3.24 -0.12
CA ASN A 55 17.13 2.60 0.62
C ASN A 55 17.49 3.44 1.85
N HIS A 56 17.64 2.81 3.02
CA HIS A 56 18.03 3.47 4.28
C HIS A 56 19.54 3.45 4.50
N TRP A 57 20.18 4.60 4.73
CA TRP A 57 21.55 4.70 5.28
C TRP A 57 21.52 5.01 6.78
N ASP A 58 22.44 4.38 7.50
CA ASP A 58 22.56 4.37 8.96
C ASP A 58 23.34 5.56 9.55
N GLY A 59 23.89 6.43 8.69
CA GLY A 59 24.27 7.79 9.09
C GLY A 59 25.75 8.15 9.02
N ASP A 60 26.65 7.28 8.55
CA ASP A 60 28.08 7.64 8.47
C ASP A 60 28.45 8.37 7.17
N THR A 61 28.01 7.92 6.00
CA THR A 61 28.08 8.68 4.72
C THR A 61 26.97 8.24 3.75
N PRO A 62 26.52 9.06 2.78
CA PRO A 62 25.60 8.61 1.71
C PRO A 62 26.11 7.39 0.93
N ASP A 63 27.42 7.11 1.04
CA ASP A 63 28.14 5.99 0.41
C ASP A 63 28.31 4.78 1.35
N SER A 64 27.89 4.85 2.63
CA SER A 64 27.89 3.68 3.53
C SER A 64 26.73 2.75 3.17
N ALA A 65 27.06 1.49 2.86
CA ALA A 65 26.14 0.53 2.27
C ALA A 65 24.87 0.33 3.10
N THR A 66 23.73 0.61 2.48
CA THR A 66 22.38 0.40 3.01
C THR A 66 22.03 -1.09 3.05
N THR A 67 21.53 -1.59 4.19
CA THR A 67 21.07 -2.99 4.37
C THR A 67 19.55 -3.13 4.42
N ALA A 68 18.79 -2.03 4.36
CA ALA A 68 17.34 -2.05 4.47
C ALA A 68 16.66 -1.18 3.41
N THR A 69 15.67 -1.76 2.71
CA THR A 69 14.70 -1.02 1.88
C THR A 69 13.47 -0.63 2.69
N GLY A 70 12.90 0.53 2.42
CA GLY A 70 11.60 0.97 2.88
C GLY A 70 10.63 1.10 1.70
N ILE A 71 9.34 1.08 1.99
CA ILE A 71 8.31 1.55 1.05
C ILE A 71 7.67 2.76 1.69
N GLY A 72 7.59 3.88 0.98
CA GLY A 72 6.93 5.07 1.49
C GLY A 72 5.92 5.62 0.51
N LEU A 73 4.86 6.22 1.04
CA LEU A 73 3.90 6.98 0.27
C LEU A 73 4.37 8.42 0.16
N ALA A 74 4.28 9.00 -1.03
CA ALA A 74 4.51 10.41 -1.27
C ALA A 74 3.53 10.95 -2.32
N PRO A 75 3.32 12.28 -2.37
CA PRO A 75 2.71 12.91 -3.52
C PRO A 75 3.50 12.62 -4.80
N ALA A 76 2.84 12.64 -5.96
CA ALA A 76 3.44 12.32 -7.25
C ALA A 76 4.55 13.30 -7.65
N ASP A 77 4.45 14.56 -7.19
CA ASP A 77 5.47 15.59 -7.36
C ASP A 77 6.71 15.36 -6.48
N ARG A 78 6.63 14.41 -5.55
CA ARG A 78 7.68 14.08 -4.60
C ARG A 78 8.12 15.34 -3.88
N THR A 79 7.19 15.91 -3.12
CA THR A 79 7.49 17.03 -2.19
C THR A 79 7.70 16.62 -0.74
N THR A 80 7.03 15.56 -0.25
CA THR A 80 7.18 15.05 1.12
C THR A 80 6.81 13.57 1.25
N LEU A 81 7.50 12.82 2.12
CA LEU A 81 7.07 11.47 2.51
C LEU A 81 5.93 11.53 3.52
N LEU A 82 4.80 10.91 3.19
CA LEU A 82 3.61 10.86 4.02
C LEU A 82 3.71 9.78 5.10
N PHE A 83 4.23 8.61 4.73
CA PHE A 83 4.61 7.57 5.68
C PHE A 83 5.72 6.69 5.09
N ILE A 84 6.41 5.95 5.97
CA ILE A 84 7.37 4.92 5.59
C ILE A 84 6.98 3.64 6.32
N ILE A 85 6.78 2.57 5.56
CA ILE A 85 6.76 1.20 6.06
C ILE A 85 8.19 0.69 5.89
N ASN A 86 8.82 0.29 6.99
CA ASN A 86 10.09 -0.40 6.94
C ASN A 86 9.85 -1.78 6.28
N SER A 87 10.05 -1.87 4.96
CA SER A 87 9.87 -3.08 4.19
C SER A 87 11.05 -4.01 4.44
N ARG A 88 10.87 -4.92 5.39
CA ARG A 88 11.92 -5.84 5.85
C ARG A 88 12.35 -6.87 4.79
N THR A 89 11.76 -6.90 3.60
CA THR A 89 11.59 -8.18 2.91
C THR A 89 12.30 -8.35 1.58
N LYS A 90 12.95 -7.33 1.01
CA LYS A 90 13.74 -7.55 -0.22
C LYS A 90 15.22 -7.85 0.03
N TRP A 91 15.79 -7.45 1.16
CA TRP A 91 17.26 -7.51 1.38
C TRP A 91 17.75 -7.97 2.76
N MET A 92 16.87 -8.33 3.71
CA MET A 92 17.32 -8.75 5.06
C MET A 92 17.84 -10.20 5.14
N THR A 93 17.73 -10.97 4.06
CA THR A 93 18.32 -12.30 3.97
C THR A 93 19.10 -12.43 2.68
N ASP A 94 20.22 -13.14 2.74
CA ASP A 94 21.01 -13.65 1.60
C ASP A 94 20.20 -14.55 0.64
N LYS A 95 18.98 -14.90 1.03
CA LYS A 95 17.98 -15.59 0.21
C LYS A 95 17.03 -14.57 -0.40
N GLU A 96 16.81 -14.71 -1.70
CA GLU A 96 15.72 -14.05 -2.41
C GLU A 96 14.40 -14.52 -1.80
N VAL A 97 13.89 -13.77 -0.84
CA VAL A 97 12.53 -13.95 -0.34
C VAL A 97 11.65 -13.19 -1.31
N THR A 98 10.73 -13.90 -1.96
CA THR A 98 9.70 -13.28 -2.80
C THR A 98 8.77 -12.47 -1.89
N SER A 99 9.21 -11.26 -1.51
CA SER A 99 8.33 -10.26 -0.92
C SER A 99 7.28 -9.93 -1.96
N PHE A 100 6.02 -10.27 -1.68
CA PHE A 100 4.92 -9.82 -2.51
C PHE A 100 4.29 -8.63 -1.80
N LEU A 101 4.61 -7.44 -2.28
CA LEU A 101 3.86 -6.25 -1.90
C LEU A 101 2.57 -6.26 -2.72
N SER A 102 1.42 -6.25 -2.06
CA SER A 102 0.14 -5.96 -2.72
C SER A 102 -0.35 -4.59 -2.27
N ILE A 103 -0.91 -3.84 -3.20
CA ILE A 103 -1.31 -2.45 -3.02
C ILE A 103 -2.70 -2.31 -3.63
N GLU A 104 -3.66 -1.82 -2.86
CA GLU A 104 -5.02 -1.60 -3.32
C GLU A 104 -5.52 -0.22 -2.87
N TRP A 105 -5.74 0.66 -3.84
CA TRP A 105 -6.35 1.97 -3.63
C TRP A 105 -7.86 1.90 -3.73
N ASN A 106 -8.58 2.63 -2.88
CA ASN A 106 -9.99 2.89 -3.14
C ASN A 106 -10.12 3.82 -4.36
N ASP A 107 -11.30 3.80 -4.98
CA ASP A 107 -11.59 4.54 -6.21
C ASP A 107 -11.45 6.06 -6.08
N ILE A 108 -11.61 6.60 -4.88
CA ILE A 108 -11.49 8.03 -4.57
C ILE A 108 -10.14 8.46 -3.99
N SER A 109 -9.12 7.59 -4.01
CA SER A 109 -7.75 7.88 -3.54
C SER A 109 -7.61 8.29 -2.05
N THR A 110 -8.59 8.00 -1.20
CA THR A 110 -8.54 8.36 0.23
C THR A 110 -8.08 7.23 1.14
N LEU A 111 -8.10 5.99 0.64
CA LEU A 111 -7.69 4.81 1.40
C LEU A 111 -6.74 3.95 0.58
N LEU A 112 -5.70 3.46 1.26
CA LEU A 112 -4.68 2.59 0.69
C LEU A 112 -4.52 1.36 1.58
N ALA A 113 -4.77 0.18 1.03
CA ALA A 113 -4.53 -1.09 1.69
C ALA A 113 -3.24 -1.72 1.18
N THR A 114 -2.37 -2.16 2.09
CA THR A 114 -1.11 -2.81 1.75
C THR A 114 -0.92 -4.12 2.50
N HIS A 115 -0.14 -5.02 1.92
CA HIS A 115 0.31 -6.25 2.58
C HIS A 115 1.81 -6.20 2.85
N ASP A 116 2.23 -6.55 4.08
CA ASP A 116 3.63 -6.81 4.40
C ASP A 116 3.85 -8.28 4.81
N SER A 117 4.61 -9.01 3.98
CA SER A 117 4.93 -10.42 4.16
C SER A 117 6.07 -10.71 5.14
N GLY A 118 6.53 -9.71 5.92
CA GLY A 118 7.73 -9.80 6.77
C GLY A 118 7.65 -10.64 8.04
N ALA A 119 6.52 -11.31 8.32
CA ALA A 119 6.33 -12.10 9.54
C ALA A 119 5.62 -13.44 9.28
N ARG A 120 5.78 -14.38 10.23
CA ARG A 120 5.05 -15.67 10.27
C ARG A 120 3.54 -15.48 10.03
N HIS A 121 3.00 -14.40 10.59
CA HIS A 121 1.65 -13.92 10.36
C HIS A 121 1.78 -12.52 9.75
N SER A 122 1.87 -12.48 8.43
CA SER A 122 1.83 -11.24 7.66
C SER A 122 0.53 -10.48 7.92
N LYS A 123 0.62 -9.15 7.90
CA LYS A 123 -0.48 -8.26 8.28
C LYS A 123 -0.88 -7.37 7.12
N LEU A 124 -2.19 -7.15 7.03
CA LEU A 124 -2.75 -6.05 6.26
C LEU A 124 -2.44 -4.74 7.01
N ASN A 125 -2.17 -3.67 6.27
CA ASN A 125 -2.22 -2.30 6.78
C ASN A 125 -3.22 -1.51 5.94
N ILE A 126 -3.97 -0.61 6.57
CA ILE A 126 -4.85 0.33 5.87
C ILE A 126 -4.45 1.73 6.28
N TYR A 127 -4.23 2.60 5.31
CA TYR A 127 -3.89 4.00 5.53
C TYR A 127 -5.03 4.88 5.03
N ARG A 128 -5.40 5.86 5.84
CA ARG A 128 -6.25 6.98 5.43
C ARG A 128 -5.37 8.14 5.00
N ILE A 129 -5.63 8.65 3.80
CA ILE A 129 -4.86 9.71 3.18
C ILE A 129 -5.76 10.94 3.07
N SER A 130 -5.33 12.03 3.69
CA SER A 130 -6.05 13.29 3.67
C SER A 130 -5.66 14.12 2.46
N LYS A 131 -6.57 15.00 2.02
CA LYS A 131 -6.27 16.02 1.00
C LYS A 131 -5.13 16.97 1.38
N ALA A 132 -4.82 17.08 2.67
CA ALA A 132 -3.71 17.87 3.17
C ALA A 132 -2.35 17.15 3.04
N GLY A 133 -2.31 15.97 2.42
CA GLY A 133 -1.10 15.18 2.28
C GLY A 133 -0.65 14.61 3.63
N THR A 134 -1.57 14.13 4.46
CA THR A 134 -1.23 13.36 5.67
C THR A 134 -1.76 11.95 5.55
N ALA A 135 -1.03 10.99 6.11
CA ALA A 135 -1.46 9.61 6.14
C ALA A 135 -1.52 9.09 7.58
N ALA A 136 -2.62 8.43 7.93
CA ALA A 136 -2.81 7.80 9.23
C ALA A 136 -3.02 6.30 9.03
N SER A 137 -2.26 5.47 9.76
CA SER A 137 -2.54 4.04 9.83
C SER A 137 -3.81 3.82 10.62
N LEU A 138 -4.71 2.98 10.10
CA LEU A 138 -5.92 2.57 10.78
C LEU A 138 -5.66 1.29 11.57
N GLU A 139 -6.22 1.22 12.77
CA GLU A 139 -6.22 0.01 13.57
C GLU A 139 -7.20 -1.00 12.96
N ILE A 140 -6.70 -2.18 12.61
CA ILE A 140 -7.51 -3.26 12.02
C ILE A 140 -7.83 -4.33 13.06
N PRO A 141 -9.01 -4.96 13.00
CA PRO A 141 -9.33 -6.09 13.86
C PRO A 141 -8.41 -7.28 13.57
N ASP A 142 -8.31 -8.22 14.52
CA ASP A 142 -7.48 -9.42 14.36
C ASP A 142 -8.05 -10.37 13.29
N LEU A 143 -7.65 -10.13 12.03
CA LEU A 143 -8.09 -10.92 10.89
C LEU A 143 -7.70 -12.39 10.97
N LEU A 144 -6.59 -12.72 11.65
CA LEU A 144 -6.19 -14.11 11.87
C LEU A 144 -7.20 -14.81 12.78
N GLU A 145 -7.58 -14.17 13.88
CA GLU A 145 -8.58 -14.70 14.80
C GLU A 145 -9.95 -14.87 14.13
N ILE A 146 -10.39 -13.86 13.38
CA ILE A 146 -11.67 -13.90 12.66
C ILE A 146 -11.66 -15.01 11.61
N ALA A 147 -10.59 -15.13 10.83
CA ALA A 147 -10.45 -16.20 9.83
C ALA A 147 -10.39 -17.59 10.47
N ALA A 148 -9.65 -17.75 11.58
CA ALA A 148 -9.54 -19.02 12.29
C ALA A 148 -10.91 -19.49 12.81
N LYS A 149 -11.68 -18.58 13.41
CA LYS A 149 -13.07 -18.82 13.84
C LYS A 149 -13.96 -19.21 12.66
N LYS A 150 -13.92 -18.46 11.56
CA LYS A 150 -14.72 -18.73 10.35
C LYS A 150 -14.40 -20.07 9.70
N LEU A 151 -13.14 -20.50 9.76
CA LEU A 151 -12.66 -21.77 9.21
C LEU A 151 -12.73 -22.94 10.20
N GLY A 152 -13.22 -22.72 11.42
CA GLY A 152 -13.35 -23.75 12.45
C GLY A 152 -12.02 -24.34 12.91
N VAL A 153 -10.97 -23.51 13.02
CA VAL A 153 -9.64 -23.93 13.49
C VAL A 153 -9.19 -23.10 14.68
N ALA A 154 -8.45 -23.71 15.60
CA ALA A 154 -7.82 -23.01 16.72
C ALA A 154 -6.72 -22.08 16.19
N LYS A 155 -6.73 -20.81 16.61
CA LYS A 155 -5.75 -19.78 16.20
C LYS A 155 -4.32 -20.25 16.47
N GLU A 156 -4.12 -20.95 17.58
CA GLU A 156 -2.84 -21.48 18.06
C GLU A 156 -2.29 -22.59 17.15
N SER A 157 -3.16 -23.26 16.38
CA SER A 157 -2.78 -24.31 15.44
C SER A 157 -2.30 -23.76 14.09
N VAL A 158 -2.41 -22.45 13.87
CA VAL A 158 -2.00 -21.79 12.63
C VAL A 158 -0.47 -21.63 12.61
N SER A 159 0.19 -22.35 11.71
CA SER A 159 1.64 -22.29 11.53
C SER A 159 2.10 -21.05 10.76
N SER A 160 1.28 -20.51 9.87
CA SER A 160 1.52 -19.21 9.22
C SER A 160 0.24 -18.62 8.65
N SER A 161 0.22 -17.31 8.41
CA SER A 161 -0.92 -16.65 7.76
C SER A 161 -0.53 -15.51 6.82
N GLY A 162 -1.36 -15.34 5.79
CA GLY A 162 -1.37 -14.30 4.74
C GLY A 162 -2.59 -13.41 4.86
N GLN A 163 -2.46 -12.09 4.88
CA GLN A 163 -3.60 -11.15 4.85
C GLN A 163 -3.48 -10.17 3.68
N VAL A 164 -4.15 -10.43 2.58
CA VAL A 164 -3.93 -9.75 1.29
C VAL A 164 -5.18 -8.98 0.88
N PRO A 165 -5.12 -7.65 0.69
CA PRO A 165 -6.23 -6.91 0.08
C PRO A 165 -6.43 -7.43 -1.36
N LEU A 166 -7.68 -7.69 -1.74
CA LEU A 166 -8.04 -8.18 -3.07
C LEU A 166 -8.60 -7.09 -3.97
N ARG A 167 -9.51 -6.28 -3.43
CA ARG A 167 -10.19 -5.18 -4.12
C ARG A 167 -11.04 -4.40 -3.13
N TRP A 168 -11.43 -3.18 -3.52
CA TRP A 168 -12.47 -2.41 -2.85
C TRP A 168 -13.86 -2.83 -3.36
N LEU A 169 -14.78 -3.13 -2.44
CA LEU A 169 -16.19 -3.44 -2.73
C LEU A 169 -17.03 -2.16 -2.86
N SER A 170 -16.60 -1.12 -2.16
CA SER A 170 -17.11 0.26 -2.16
C SER A 170 -15.97 1.19 -1.74
N SER A 171 -16.20 2.50 -1.75
CA SER A 171 -15.21 3.51 -1.34
C SER A 171 -14.69 3.34 0.09
N ASP A 172 -15.43 2.61 0.93
CA ASP A 172 -15.21 2.43 2.37
C ASP A 172 -15.09 0.95 2.80
N THR A 173 -15.14 0.01 1.85
CA THR A 173 -15.12 -1.42 2.18
C THR A 173 -14.10 -2.16 1.33
N VAL A 174 -13.10 -2.79 1.97
CA VAL A 174 -12.08 -3.60 1.30
C VAL A 174 -12.31 -5.08 1.52
N GLU A 175 -12.24 -5.88 0.46
CA GLU A 175 -12.25 -7.34 0.54
C GLU A 175 -10.83 -7.86 0.77
N VAL A 176 -10.64 -8.64 1.84
CA VAL A 176 -9.32 -9.17 2.24
C VAL A 176 -9.31 -10.69 2.17
N SER A 177 -8.34 -11.26 1.46
CA SER A 177 -8.04 -12.69 1.49
C SER A 177 -7.19 -13.02 2.70
N VAL A 178 -7.70 -13.89 3.58
CA VAL A 178 -6.94 -14.44 4.70
C VAL A 178 -6.60 -15.90 4.43
N ARG A 179 -5.31 -16.17 4.25
CA ARG A 179 -4.74 -17.50 4.02
C ARG A 179 -4.17 -18.03 5.32
N LEU A 180 -4.56 -19.22 5.74
CA LEU A 180 -4.06 -19.89 6.94
C LEU A 180 -3.35 -21.18 6.54
N ALA A 181 -2.18 -21.44 7.13
CA ALA A 181 -1.54 -22.74 7.10
C ALA A 181 -1.63 -23.39 8.46
N THR A 182 -1.94 -24.69 8.47
CA THR A 182 -1.85 -25.57 9.64
C THR A 182 -0.92 -26.73 9.31
N PRO A 183 -0.49 -27.56 10.28
CA PRO A 183 0.30 -28.76 9.98
C PRO A 183 -0.36 -29.73 9.00
N LYS A 184 -1.70 -29.71 8.90
CA LYS A 184 -2.47 -30.67 8.10
C LYS A 184 -2.89 -30.14 6.74
N ARG A 185 -3.09 -28.83 6.60
CA ARG A 185 -3.67 -28.22 5.38
C ARG A 185 -3.47 -26.71 5.31
N LYS A 186 -3.61 -26.17 4.10
CA LYS A 186 -3.77 -24.75 3.81
C LYS A 186 -5.24 -24.43 3.56
N MET A 187 -5.72 -23.28 4.02
CA MET A 187 -7.10 -22.83 3.92
C MET A 187 -7.12 -21.34 3.59
N THR A 188 -8.17 -20.89 2.93
CA THR A 188 -8.35 -19.48 2.60
C THR A 188 -9.79 -19.08 2.87
N THR A 189 -10.00 -17.88 3.40
CA THR A 189 -11.32 -17.25 3.47
C THR A 189 -11.20 -15.79 3.04
N THR A 190 -12.32 -15.16 2.73
CA THR A 190 -12.39 -13.71 2.51
C THR A 190 -13.14 -13.04 3.65
N ILE A 191 -12.66 -11.86 4.04
CA ILE A 191 -13.23 -11.02 5.08
C ILE A 191 -13.38 -9.61 4.52
N PRO A 192 -14.60 -9.07 4.39
CA PRO A 192 -14.79 -7.66 4.12
C PRO A 192 -14.49 -6.85 5.39
N LEU A 193 -13.79 -5.72 5.22
CA LEU A 193 -13.55 -4.72 6.26
C LEU A 193 -14.25 -3.42 5.86
N TYR A 194 -15.14 -2.94 6.73
CA TYR A 194 -15.79 -1.64 6.60
C TYR A 194 -15.01 -0.58 7.40
N ILE A 195 -14.78 0.59 6.79
CA ILE A 195 -14.09 1.73 7.39
C ILE A 195 -15.07 2.89 7.47
N ASP A 196 -15.45 3.30 8.68
CA ASP A 196 -16.34 4.47 8.84
C ASP A 196 -15.60 5.81 8.67
N ASP A 197 -16.35 6.92 8.71
CA ASP A 197 -15.80 8.27 8.56
C ASP A 197 -14.82 8.64 9.69
N GLU A 198 -14.99 8.05 10.88
CA GLU A 198 -14.12 8.21 12.04
C GLU A 198 -12.79 7.41 11.93
N GLY A 199 -12.73 6.45 11.01
CA GLY A 199 -11.55 5.60 10.79
C GLY A 199 -11.55 4.31 11.60
N GLN A 200 -12.70 3.94 12.18
CA GLN A 200 -12.90 2.64 12.80
C GLN A 200 -13.05 1.57 11.72
N VAL A 201 -12.29 0.50 11.86
CA VAL A 201 -12.35 -0.65 10.95
C VAL A 201 -13.11 -1.78 11.62
N THR A 202 -14.16 -2.28 10.96
CA THR A 202 -15.04 -3.33 11.48
C THR A 202 -15.26 -4.44 10.46
N THR A 203 -15.69 -5.61 10.93
CA THR A 203 -16.22 -6.68 10.07
C THR A 203 -17.73 -6.73 10.21
N PRO A 204 -18.48 -7.08 9.14
CA PRO A 204 -19.91 -7.35 9.23
C PRO A 204 -20.28 -8.46 10.22
#